data_AF-A0A934Z9J3-F1
#
_entry.id   AF-A0A934Z9J3-F1
#
_cell.length_a   1.000
_cell.length_b   1.000
_cell.length_c   1.000
_cell.angle_alpha   90.00
_cell.angle_beta   90.00
_cell.angle_gamma   90.00
#
_symmetry.space_group_name_H-M   'P 1'
#
loop_
_entity.id
_entity.type
_entity.pdbx_description
1 polymer ?
#
loop_
_entity_poly.entity_id
_entity_poly.type
_entity_poly.pdbx_seq_one_letter_code
_entity_poly.pdbx_strand_id
1 'polypeptide(L)'
;MDALGYGERSRRDDNVRRAVADEVELLTRLELTVYHRNGELRMRGPLFSTTLRAERTSGSRWALEGLELAVHPALYEGVRSPAAPLGNLWAPAPADLARIDHAHPYALALGLILPIRWRWDLAKGRECVTLTGRGLLDAAGLRLDPRKPGRTWEALERNLDALKRIGGLGRVEWDPGGERTLAGRCHLYPPQWVRDRLIHRVRPAERPPSPSVLTGGELRAWRSARGLTQAQTAELLGLGIRTIRRAEADEKAALGRSVTRALGRLGDR
;
A
#
# COMPACT_ATOMS: atom_id res chain seq x y z
N MET A 1 -12.78 -11.05 -0.33
CA MET A 1 -13.26 -11.52 -1.65
C MET A 1 -13.57 -10.35 -2.59
N ASP A 2 -14.18 -9.25 -2.10
CA ASP A 2 -14.39 -8.00 -2.86
C ASP A 2 -13.10 -7.43 -3.42
N ALA A 3 -12.08 -7.34 -2.57
CA ALA A 3 -10.73 -6.91 -2.95
C ALA A 3 -10.04 -7.83 -3.99
N LEU A 4 -10.56 -9.05 -4.18
CA LEU A 4 -10.08 -10.03 -5.17
C LEU A 4 -10.94 -10.02 -6.45
N GLY A 5 -11.92 -9.13 -6.57
CA GLY A 5 -12.73 -8.96 -7.79
C GLY A 5 -13.88 -9.96 -7.97
N TYR A 6 -14.17 -10.82 -6.98
CA TYR A 6 -15.31 -11.73 -7.08
C TYR A 6 -16.64 -10.99 -6.87
N GLY A 7 -17.62 -11.23 -7.75
CA GLY A 7 -18.99 -10.71 -7.60
C GLY A 7 -19.78 -11.43 -6.50
N GLU A 8 -20.84 -10.80 -5.98
CA GLU A 8 -21.63 -11.31 -4.83
C GLU A 8 -22.05 -12.78 -4.96
N ARG A 9 -22.47 -13.21 -6.16
CA ARG A 9 -22.93 -14.58 -6.41
C ARG A 9 -21.80 -15.60 -6.26
N SER A 10 -20.62 -15.28 -6.80
CA SER A 10 -19.41 -16.11 -6.68
C SER A 10 -18.86 -16.14 -5.26
N ARG A 11 -19.15 -15.12 -4.43
CA ARG A 11 -18.76 -15.12 -3.01
C ARG A 11 -19.52 -16.12 -2.16
N ARG A 12 -20.72 -16.52 -2.60
CA ARG A 12 -21.56 -17.52 -1.93
C ARG A 12 -21.33 -18.94 -2.45
N ASP A 13 -20.51 -19.11 -3.48
CA ASP A 13 -20.16 -20.41 -4.04
C ASP A 13 -19.07 -21.09 -3.20
N ASP A 14 -19.40 -22.24 -2.61
CA ASP A 14 -18.50 -23.00 -1.75
C ASP A 14 -17.23 -23.48 -2.47
N ASN A 15 -17.30 -23.76 -3.78
CA ASN A 15 -16.12 -24.20 -4.54
C ASN A 15 -15.14 -23.05 -4.75
N VAL A 16 -15.66 -21.84 -5.05
CA VAL A 16 -14.83 -20.64 -5.18
C VAL A 16 -14.20 -20.27 -3.84
N ARG A 17 -14.97 -20.35 -2.75
CA ARG A 17 -14.44 -20.08 -1.39
C ARG A 17 -13.34 -21.06 -1.00
N ARG A 18 -13.50 -22.35 -1.31
CA ARG A 18 -12.44 -23.35 -1.09
C ARG A 18 -11.20 -23.07 -1.92
N ALA A 19 -11.35 -22.79 -3.21
CA ALA A 19 -10.22 -22.48 -4.07
C ALA A 19 -9.41 -21.26 -3.56
N VAL A 20 -10.09 -20.20 -3.13
CA VAL A 20 -9.44 -19.03 -2.53
C VAL A 20 -8.77 -19.37 -1.19
N ALA A 21 -9.42 -20.19 -0.35
CA ALA A 21 -8.82 -20.65 0.89
C ALA A 21 -7.54 -21.45 0.63
N ASP A 22 -7.56 -22.37 -0.32
CA ASP A 22 -6.40 -23.18 -0.71
C ASP A 22 -5.26 -22.30 -1.26
N GLU A 23 -5.57 -21.30 -2.08
CA GLU A 23 -4.58 -20.33 -2.59
C GLU A 23 -3.95 -19.49 -1.47
N VAL A 24 -4.76 -19.02 -0.52
CA VAL A 24 -4.27 -18.24 0.62
C VAL A 24 -3.44 -19.11 1.56
N GLU A 25 -3.82 -20.37 1.77
CA GLU A 25 -3.02 -21.33 2.53
C GLU A 25 -1.71 -21.66 1.83
N LEU A 26 -1.66 -21.73 0.50
CA LEU A 26 -0.41 -21.93 -0.24
C LEU A 26 0.60 -20.81 0.03
N LEU A 27 0.16 -19.56 0.26
CA LEU A 27 1.06 -18.46 0.62
C LEU A 27 1.81 -18.73 1.93
N THR A 28 1.20 -19.45 2.87
CA THR A 28 1.84 -19.81 4.15
C THR A 28 2.96 -20.83 4.01
N ARG A 29 3.06 -21.50 2.85
CA ARG A 29 4.10 -22.48 2.56
C ARG A 29 5.33 -21.88 1.87
N LEU A 30 5.26 -20.59 1.50
CA LEU A 30 6.38 -19.90 0.88
C LEU A 30 7.49 -19.69 1.91
N GLU A 31 8.73 -19.99 1.53
CA GLU A 31 9.91 -19.76 2.35
C GLU A 31 10.80 -18.67 1.75
N LEU A 32 11.28 -17.76 2.60
CA LEU A 32 12.35 -16.84 2.28
C LEU A 32 13.69 -17.53 2.60
N THR A 33 14.56 -17.58 1.60
CA THR A 33 15.94 -18.03 1.77
C THR A 33 16.90 -16.92 1.36
N VAL A 34 17.84 -16.57 2.25
CA VAL A 34 18.84 -15.53 2.02
C VAL A 34 20.22 -16.16 2.07
N TYR A 35 21.01 -15.88 1.04
CA TYR A 35 22.39 -16.36 0.90
C TYR A 35 23.37 -15.20 1.01
N HIS A 36 24.57 -15.49 1.51
CA HIS A 36 25.72 -14.60 1.40
C HIS A 36 26.22 -14.53 -0.05
N ARG A 37 27.07 -13.55 -0.37
CA ARG A 37 27.64 -13.40 -1.72
C ARG A 37 28.49 -14.59 -2.17
N ASN A 38 29.08 -15.32 -1.21
CA ASN A 38 29.84 -16.55 -1.44
C ASN A 38 28.93 -17.79 -1.63
N GLY A 39 27.59 -17.63 -1.58
CA GLY A 39 26.62 -18.72 -1.76
C GLY A 39 26.25 -19.45 -0.47
N GLU A 40 26.85 -19.12 0.68
CA GLU A 40 26.50 -19.77 1.95
C GLU A 40 25.13 -19.33 2.45
N LEU A 41 24.37 -20.28 3.01
CA LEU A 41 23.05 -20.01 3.56
C LEU A 41 23.15 -19.13 4.81
N ARG A 42 22.56 -17.93 4.75
CA ARG A 42 22.50 -17.01 5.88
C ARG A 42 21.25 -17.20 6.72
N MET A 43 20.11 -17.42 6.08
CA MET A 43 18.80 -17.48 6.72
C MET A 43 17.81 -18.25 5.85
N ARG A 44 16.94 -19.03 6.49
CA ARG A 44 15.79 -19.67 5.87
C ARG A 44 14.61 -19.63 6.84
N GLY A 45 13.42 -19.29 6.36
CA GLY A 45 12.21 -19.25 7.18
C GLY A 45 10.95 -18.96 6.37
N PRO A 46 9.76 -19.01 6.98
CA PRO A 46 8.51 -18.72 6.28
C PRO A 46 8.46 -17.26 5.82
N LEU A 47 8.00 -17.02 4.59
CA LEU A 47 7.79 -15.68 4.05
C LEU A 47 6.62 -14.97 4.75
N PHE A 48 5.56 -15.73 5.05
CA PHE A 48 4.41 -15.30 5.81
C PHE A 48 4.18 -16.25 6.99
N SER A 49 4.11 -15.72 8.20
CA SER A 49 3.71 -16.47 9.39
C SER A 49 2.27 -16.19 9.74
N THR A 50 1.47 -17.22 10.03
CA THR A 50 0.08 -17.05 10.46
C THR A 50 0.03 -16.55 11.90
N THR A 51 -0.58 -15.38 12.12
CA THR A 51 -0.80 -14.80 13.46
C THR A 51 -2.18 -15.13 14.01
N LEU A 52 -3.19 -15.25 13.13
CA LEU A 52 -4.53 -15.67 13.48
C LEU A 52 -5.12 -16.54 12.36
N ARG A 53 -5.82 -17.60 12.73
CA ARG A 53 -6.60 -18.43 11.83
C ARG A 53 -8.01 -18.57 12.39
N ALA A 54 -8.98 -18.01 11.69
CA ALA A 54 -10.39 -18.11 12.03
C ALA A 54 -11.06 -19.15 11.13
N GLU A 55 -11.75 -20.09 11.75
CA GLU A 55 -12.44 -21.18 11.06
C GLU A 55 -13.91 -21.20 11.45
N ARG A 56 -14.76 -21.50 10.48
CA ARG A 56 -16.18 -21.72 10.71
C ARG A 56 -16.53 -23.14 10.32
N THR A 57 -17.26 -23.82 11.20
CA THR A 57 -17.86 -25.11 10.87
C THR A 57 -19.02 -24.91 9.90
N SER A 58 -18.94 -25.56 8.73
CA SER A 58 -20.03 -25.64 7.75
C SER A 58 -20.35 -27.11 7.50
N GLY A 59 -21.47 -27.58 8.05
CA GLY A 59 -21.79 -29.02 8.08
C GLY A 59 -20.77 -29.79 8.93
N SER A 60 -20.08 -30.76 8.32
CA SER A 60 -19.06 -31.60 8.95
C SER A 60 -17.61 -31.18 8.65
N ARG A 61 -17.40 -30.02 8.01
CA ARG A 61 -16.06 -29.54 7.62
C ARG A 61 -15.77 -28.18 8.24
N TRP A 62 -14.53 -28.01 8.67
CA TRP A 62 -13.97 -26.70 9.00
C TRP A 62 -13.64 -25.97 7.71
N ALA A 63 -14.14 -24.75 7.57
CA ALA A 63 -13.88 -23.87 6.44
C ALA A 63 -13.14 -22.62 6.93
N LEU A 64 -12.09 -22.22 6.22
CA LEU A 64 -11.33 -21.01 6.52
C LEU A 64 -12.26 -19.78 6.39
N GLU A 65 -12.40 -19.03 7.47
CA GLU A 65 -13.20 -17.79 7.53
C GLU A 65 -12.31 -16.55 7.50
N GLY A 66 -11.12 -16.62 8.10
CA GLY A 66 -10.16 -15.53 8.12
C GLY A 66 -8.74 -16.01 8.40
N LEU A 67 -7.76 -15.28 7.86
CA LEU A 67 -6.35 -15.53 8.09
C LEU A 67 -5.63 -14.20 8.25
N GLU A 68 -4.95 -14.01 9.38
CA GLU A 68 -4.01 -12.91 9.58
C GLU A 68 -2.59 -13.42 9.39
N LEU A 69 -1.81 -12.67 8.61
CA LEU A 69 -0.44 -13.02 8.24
C LEU A 69 0.49 -11.90 8.66
N ALA A 70 1.62 -12.26 9.27
CA ALA A 70 2.76 -11.38 9.44
C ALA A 70 3.81 -11.70 8.36
N VAL A 71 4.34 -10.64 7.74
CA VAL A 71 5.40 -10.74 6.72
C VAL A 71 6.75 -10.92 7.41
N HIS A 72 7.63 -11.74 6.85
CA HIS A 72 8.97 -11.93 7.40
C HIS A 72 9.73 -10.59 7.50
N PRO A 73 10.27 -10.21 8.69
CA PRO A 73 10.90 -8.90 8.91
C PRO A 73 12.01 -8.53 7.94
N ALA A 74 12.82 -9.50 7.51
CA ALA A 74 13.91 -9.28 6.55
C ALA A 74 13.46 -8.63 5.22
N LEU A 75 12.17 -8.67 4.86
CA LEU A 75 11.66 -7.97 3.68
C LEU A 75 11.54 -6.45 3.86
N TYR A 76 11.41 -5.97 5.10
CA TYR A 76 11.17 -4.55 5.41
C TYR A 76 12.09 -3.97 6.49
N GLU A 77 12.98 -4.73 7.09
CA GLU A 77 13.92 -4.23 8.11
C GLU A 77 14.81 -3.08 7.59
N GLY A 78 15.13 -3.08 6.29
CA GLY A 78 15.85 -1.97 5.63
C GLY A 78 15.02 -0.71 5.35
N VAL A 79 13.71 -0.78 5.52
CA VAL A 79 12.78 0.35 5.36
C VAL A 79 12.74 1.19 6.64
N ARG A 80 12.70 0.55 7.81
CA ARG A 80 12.60 1.22 9.11
C ARG A 80 13.02 0.27 10.23
N SER A 81 13.83 0.73 11.18
CA SER A 81 13.97 0.06 12.47
C SER A 81 12.92 0.60 13.46
N PRO A 82 12.44 -0.19 14.44
CA PRO A 82 11.30 0.18 15.30
C PRO A 82 11.38 1.56 15.97
N ALA A 83 12.58 2.10 16.20
CA ALA A 83 12.82 3.41 16.79
C ALA A 83 13.67 4.35 15.90
N ALA A 84 13.91 3.97 14.64
CA ALA A 84 14.82 4.69 13.74
C ALA A 84 14.05 5.49 12.67
N PRO A 85 14.67 6.57 12.14
CA PRO A 85 14.17 7.26 10.96
C PRO A 85 14.06 6.30 9.76
N LEU A 86 13.19 6.64 8.81
CA LEU A 86 13.07 5.93 7.53
C LEU A 86 14.45 5.71 6.89
N GLY A 87 14.72 4.44 6.58
CA GLY A 87 15.92 4.00 5.90
C GLY A 87 15.92 4.40 4.43
N ASN A 88 17.11 4.44 3.84
CA ASN A 88 17.31 4.86 2.44
C ASN A 88 16.76 3.83 1.42
N LEU A 89 16.31 2.65 1.85
CA LEU A 89 15.78 1.59 0.99
C LEU A 89 14.25 1.64 0.84
N TRP A 90 13.59 2.60 1.49
CA TRP A 90 12.16 2.79 1.39
C TRP A 90 11.75 3.39 0.03
N ALA A 91 10.86 2.69 -0.67
CA ALA A 91 10.20 3.15 -1.88
C ALA A 91 8.69 2.87 -1.72
N PRO A 92 7.87 3.88 -1.39
CA PRO A 92 6.45 3.66 -1.20
C PRO A 92 5.78 3.43 -2.54
N ALA A 93 4.67 2.70 -2.50
CA ALA A 93 3.66 2.83 -3.53
C ALA A 93 3.20 4.31 -3.60
N PRO A 94 2.95 4.88 -4.79
CA PRO A 94 2.38 6.23 -4.89
C PRO A 94 1.13 6.36 -4.01
N ALA A 95 1.10 7.36 -3.11
CA ALA A 95 0.01 7.51 -2.14
C ALA A 95 -1.35 7.69 -2.82
N ASP A 96 -1.35 8.31 -4.00
CA ASP A 96 -2.53 8.53 -4.82
C ASP A 96 -3.04 7.26 -5.54
N LEU A 97 -2.35 6.11 -5.43
CA LEU A 97 -2.88 4.84 -5.93
C LEU A 97 -4.22 4.49 -5.29
N ALA A 98 -4.42 4.85 -4.03
CA ALA A 98 -5.70 4.65 -3.34
C ALA A 98 -6.87 5.44 -3.99
N ARG A 99 -6.56 6.42 -4.85
CA ARG A 99 -7.54 7.24 -5.59
C ARG A 99 -7.88 6.66 -6.96
N ILE A 100 -7.21 5.59 -7.39
CA ILE A 100 -7.53 4.95 -8.67
C ILE A 100 -8.90 4.31 -8.58
N ASP A 101 -9.76 4.74 -9.50
CA ASP A 101 -11.08 4.16 -9.68
C ASP A 101 -10.97 2.69 -10.11
N HIS A 102 -11.89 1.85 -9.60
CA HIS A 102 -12.01 0.43 -9.93
C HIS A 102 -12.18 0.13 -11.43
N ALA A 103 -12.52 1.13 -12.25
CA ALA A 103 -12.48 1.08 -13.71
C ALA A 103 -11.06 0.87 -14.29
N HIS A 104 -10.01 1.08 -13.50
CA HIS A 104 -8.60 0.95 -13.90
C HIS A 104 -7.84 -0.03 -12.97
N PRO A 105 -8.27 -1.30 -12.86
CA PRO A 105 -7.72 -2.22 -11.88
C PRO A 105 -6.24 -2.58 -12.15
N TYR A 106 -5.82 -2.57 -13.41
CA TYR A 106 -4.46 -2.92 -13.82
C TYR A 106 -3.44 -1.82 -13.50
N ALA A 107 -3.92 -0.58 -13.37
CA ALA A 107 -3.11 0.54 -12.90
C ALA A 107 -2.65 0.33 -11.45
N LEU A 108 -3.48 -0.26 -10.58
CA LEU A 108 -3.08 -0.60 -9.21
C LEU A 108 -1.92 -1.60 -9.22
N ALA A 109 -2.01 -2.67 -10.01
CA ALA A 109 -0.97 -3.68 -10.10
C ALA A 109 0.36 -3.09 -10.58
N LEU A 110 0.34 -2.32 -11.68
CA LEU A 110 1.52 -1.65 -12.21
C LEU A 110 2.09 -0.63 -11.22
N GLY A 111 1.23 0.19 -10.60
CA GLY A 111 1.64 1.23 -9.65
C GLY A 111 2.35 0.67 -8.41
N LEU A 112 2.01 -0.55 -7.98
CA LEU A 112 2.69 -1.24 -6.89
C LEU A 112 4.05 -1.83 -7.32
N ILE A 113 4.15 -2.33 -8.56
CA ILE A 113 5.34 -3.04 -9.05
C ILE A 113 6.43 -2.07 -9.54
N LEU A 114 6.05 -0.97 -10.19
CA LEU A 114 7.01 -0.06 -10.85
C LEU A 114 8.02 0.59 -9.90
N PRO A 115 7.65 1.08 -8.70
CA PRO A 115 8.62 1.62 -7.73
C PRO A 115 9.73 0.62 -7.37
N ILE A 116 9.38 -0.65 -7.22
CA ILE A 116 10.33 -1.72 -6.90
C ILE A 116 11.28 -1.93 -8.08
N ARG A 117 10.75 -1.99 -9.31
CA ARG A 117 11.54 -2.18 -10.53
C ARG A 117 12.49 -1.01 -10.79
N TRP A 118 12.02 0.24 -10.65
CA TRP A 118 12.90 1.41 -10.78
C TRP A 118 14.04 1.41 -9.77
N ARG A 119 13.78 1.00 -8.53
CA ARG A 119 14.83 0.87 -7.52
C ARG A 119 15.90 -0.15 -7.94
N TRP A 120 15.49 -1.30 -8.49
CA TRP A 120 16.43 -2.31 -8.97
C TRP A 120 17.19 -1.87 -10.22
N ASP A 121 16.54 -1.19 -11.14
CA ASP A 121 17.19 -0.69 -12.35
C ASP A 121 18.12 0.49 -12.07
N LEU A 122 17.78 1.36 -11.11
CA LEU A 122 18.70 2.39 -10.63
C LEU A 122 19.96 1.80 -10.00
N ALA A 123 19.83 0.71 -9.24
CA ALA A 123 20.99 -0.01 -8.70
C ALA A 123 21.90 -0.59 -9.81
N LYS A 124 21.40 -0.71 -11.04
CA LYS A 124 22.14 -1.12 -12.25
C LYS A 124 22.53 0.07 -13.14
N GLY A 125 22.37 1.31 -12.66
CA GLY A 125 22.69 2.52 -13.42
C GLY A 125 21.70 2.86 -14.54
N ARG A 126 20.47 2.30 -14.51
CA ARG A 126 19.44 2.55 -15.52
C ARG A 126 18.41 3.58 -15.01
N GLU A 127 18.01 4.48 -15.90
CA GLU A 127 17.08 5.57 -15.58
C GLU A 127 15.60 5.18 -15.68
N CYS A 128 15.30 4.10 -16.41
CA CYS A 128 13.96 3.62 -16.66
C CYS A 128 13.89 2.09 -16.59
N VAL A 129 12.66 1.59 -16.48
CA VAL A 129 12.36 0.17 -16.59
C VAL A 129 12.02 -0.14 -18.03
N THR A 130 12.71 -1.09 -18.64
CA THR A 130 12.42 -1.57 -19.99
C THR A 130 11.74 -2.93 -19.92
N LEU A 131 10.52 -3.03 -20.46
CA LEU A 131 9.77 -4.29 -20.59
C LEU A 131 9.43 -4.54 -22.05
N THR A 132 9.40 -5.80 -22.47
CA THR A 132 8.73 -6.15 -23.73
C THR A 132 7.23 -5.94 -23.58
N GLY A 133 6.49 -5.78 -24.67
CA GLY A 133 5.04 -5.65 -24.61
C GLY A 133 4.38 -6.84 -23.92
N ARG A 134 4.92 -8.05 -24.09
CA ARG A 134 4.49 -9.22 -23.32
C ARG A 134 4.73 -9.03 -21.82
N GLY A 135 5.94 -8.65 -21.42
CA GLY A 135 6.28 -8.44 -20.02
C GLY A 135 5.48 -7.31 -19.37
N LEU A 136 5.10 -6.30 -20.15
CA LEU A 136 4.25 -5.20 -19.70
C LEU A 136 2.81 -5.66 -19.45
N LEU A 137 2.23 -6.44 -20.36
CA LEU A 137 0.90 -7.03 -20.15
C LEU A 137 0.89 -7.98 -18.93
N ASP A 138 1.90 -8.84 -18.81
CA ASP A 138 2.02 -9.76 -17.68
C ASP A 138 2.19 -8.98 -16.35
N ALA A 139 3.02 -7.92 -16.32
CA ALA A 139 3.17 -7.06 -15.14
C ALA A 139 1.89 -6.30 -14.78
N ALA A 140 1.06 -5.97 -15.77
CA ALA A 140 -0.25 -5.37 -15.56
C ALA A 140 -1.33 -6.38 -15.14
N GLY A 141 -1.06 -7.69 -15.25
CA GLY A 141 -2.07 -8.74 -15.07
C GLY A 141 -3.06 -8.84 -16.23
N LEU A 142 -2.71 -8.31 -17.40
CA LEU A 142 -3.53 -8.35 -18.61
C LEU A 142 -3.21 -9.59 -19.44
N ARG A 143 -4.23 -10.39 -19.74
CA ARG A 143 -4.11 -11.51 -20.70
C ARG A 143 -4.49 -11.02 -22.09
N LEU A 144 -3.63 -11.30 -23.07
CA LEU A 144 -3.92 -11.00 -24.47
C LEU A 144 -5.02 -11.93 -24.99
N ASP A 145 -6.12 -11.36 -25.48
CA ASP A 145 -7.13 -12.09 -26.23
C ASP A 145 -6.73 -12.13 -27.73
N PRO A 146 -6.43 -13.30 -28.31
CA PRO A 146 -6.06 -13.41 -29.72
C PRO A 146 -7.15 -12.90 -30.69
N ARG A 147 -8.42 -12.93 -30.28
CA ARG A 147 -9.56 -12.50 -31.12
C ARG A 147 -9.76 -10.99 -31.10
N LYS A 148 -9.31 -10.31 -30.04
CA LYS A 148 -9.50 -8.87 -29.83
C LYS A 148 -8.25 -8.21 -29.21
N PRO A 149 -7.07 -8.33 -29.84
CA PRO A 149 -5.82 -7.83 -29.26
C PRO A 149 -5.86 -6.32 -29.01
N GLY A 150 -6.51 -5.56 -29.90
CA GLY A 150 -6.66 -4.11 -29.75
C GLY A 150 -7.29 -3.68 -28.43
N ARG A 151 -8.30 -4.40 -27.93
CA ARG A 151 -8.95 -4.08 -26.65
C ARG A 151 -8.01 -4.24 -25.45
N THR A 152 -7.15 -5.26 -25.47
CA THR A 152 -6.15 -5.46 -24.42
C THR A 152 -5.14 -4.31 -24.40
N TRP A 153 -4.66 -3.90 -25.58
CA TRP A 153 -3.73 -2.77 -25.70
C TRP A 153 -4.35 -1.44 -25.30
N GLU A 154 -5.59 -1.16 -25.71
CA GLU A 154 -6.34 0.03 -25.27
C GLU A 154 -6.57 0.03 -23.76
N ALA A 155 -6.84 -1.14 -23.16
CA ALA A 155 -6.97 -1.25 -21.71
C ALA A 155 -5.66 -0.94 -21.00
N LEU A 156 -4.53 -1.46 -21.51
CA LEU A 156 -3.21 -1.13 -21.00
C LEU A 156 -2.94 0.39 -21.06
N GLU A 157 -3.18 1.01 -22.21
CA GLU A 157 -2.97 2.45 -22.41
C GLU A 157 -3.79 3.29 -21.43
N ARG A 158 -5.09 3.00 -21.27
CA ARG A 158 -5.95 3.69 -20.28
C ARG A 158 -5.40 3.59 -18.86
N ASN A 159 -4.85 2.43 -18.48
CA ASN A 159 -4.28 2.21 -17.15
C ASN A 159 -2.93 2.93 -16.97
N LEU A 160 -2.08 2.96 -18.01
CA LEU A 160 -0.85 3.74 -18.00
C LEU A 160 -1.15 5.24 -17.87
N ASP A 161 -2.16 5.74 -18.58
CA ASP A 161 -2.57 7.15 -18.47
C ASP A 161 -3.24 7.48 -17.14
N ALA A 162 -3.97 6.54 -16.55
CA ALA A 162 -4.46 6.68 -15.17
C ALA A 162 -3.29 6.82 -14.17
N LEU A 163 -2.25 6.00 -14.33
CA LEU A 163 -1.03 6.10 -13.52
C LEU A 163 -0.30 7.43 -13.71
N LYS A 164 -0.18 7.92 -14.95
CA LYS A 164 0.43 9.24 -15.19
C LYS A 164 -0.34 10.36 -14.49
N ARG A 165 -1.67 10.34 -14.58
CA ARG A 165 -2.55 11.37 -13.98
C ARG A 165 -2.38 11.47 -12.46
N ILE A 166 -2.20 10.35 -11.77
CA ILE A 166 -1.99 10.33 -10.31
C ILE A 166 -0.52 10.48 -9.92
N GLY A 167 0.38 10.78 -10.87
CA GLY A 167 1.81 10.87 -10.62
C GLY A 167 2.46 9.53 -10.24
N GLY A 168 1.83 8.39 -10.54
CA GLY A 168 2.39 7.05 -10.32
C GLY A 168 3.34 6.58 -11.43
N LEU A 169 3.34 7.28 -12.58
CA LEU A 169 4.17 7.02 -13.75
C LEU A 169 4.57 8.35 -14.38
N GLY A 170 5.83 8.49 -14.81
CA GLY A 170 6.31 9.70 -15.47
C GLY A 170 6.02 9.69 -16.96
N ARG A 171 6.91 9.05 -17.73
CA ARG A 171 6.84 8.94 -19.19
C ARG A 171 6.79 7.48 -19.62
N VAL A 172 6.14 7.24 -20.75
CA VAL A 172 6.10 5.94 -21.42
C VAL A 172 6.57 6.15 -22.85
N GLU A 173 7.51 5.34 -23.30
CA GLU A 173 7.96 5.32 -24.69
C GLU A 173 8.05 3.90 -25.21
N TRP A 174 7.89 3.75 -26.51
CA TRP A 174 8.14 2.50 -27.20
C TRP A 174 9.31 2.69 -28.15
N ASP A 175 10.07 1.62 -28.38
CA ASP A 175 10.97 1.57 -29.52
C ASP A 175 10.17 1.79 -30.82
N PRO A 176 10.71 2.54 -31.79
CA PRO A 176 10.02 2.83 -33.05
C PRO A 176 9.53 1.55 -33.74
N GLY A 177 8.23 1.48 -34.04
CA GLY A 177 7.60 0.32 -34.70
C GLY A 177 7.33 -0.87 -33.78
N GLY A 178 7.61 -0.74 -32.48
CA GLY A 178 7.34 -1.74 -31.46
C GLY A 178 5.99 -1.57 -30.75
N GLU A 179 5.27 -0.48 -31.02
CA GLU A 179 4.02 -0.14 -30.34
C GLU A 179 2.98 -1.25 -30.47
N ARG A 180 2.34 -1.62 -29.35
CA ARG A 180 1.26 -2.63 -29.30
C ARG A 180 1.68 -4.01 -29.87
N THR A 181 2.97 -4.32 -29.83
CA THR A 181 3.49 -5.64 -30.18
C THR A 181 4.01 -6.36 -28.93
N LEU A 182 4.01 -7.68 -28.95
CA LEU A 182 4.52 -8.47 -27.81
C LEU A 182 6.05 -8.37 -27.65
N ALA A 183 6.76 -8.23 -28.76
CA ALA A 183 8.23 -8.16 -28.79
C ALA A 183 8.78 -6.73 -28.63
N GLY A 184 7.97 -5.72 -28.99
CA GLY A 184 8.35 -4.31 -28.87
C GLY A 184 8.73 -3.96 -27.44
N ARG A 185 9.73 -3.08 -27.29
CA ARG A 185 10.21 -2.66 -25.98
C ARG A 185 9.53 -1.37 -25.59
N CYS A 186 9.13 -1.31 -24.34
CA CYS A 186 8.49 -0.18 -23.71
C CYS A 186 9.35 0.30 -22.53
N HIS A 187 9.67 1.58 -22.55
CA HIS A 187 10.44 2.29 -21.53
C HIS A 187 9.49 3.04 -20.59
N LEU A 188 9.52 2.69 -19.32
CA LEU A 188 8.67 3.25 -18.27
C LEU A 188 9.54 4.09 -17.33
N TYR A 189 9.36 5.40 -17.37
CA TYR A 189 10.16 6.36 -16.61
C TYR A 189 9.50 6.69 -15.27
N PRO A 190 10.30 6.79 -14.19
CA PRO A 190 9.79 7.20 -12.89
C PRO A 190 9.24 8.64 -12.94
N PRO A 191 8.15 8.93 -12.20
CA PRO A 191 7.71 10.30 -11.97
C PRO A 191 8.74 11.06 -11.11
N GLN A 192 8.69 12.40 -11.11
CA GLN A 192 9.71 13.23 -10.45
C GLN A 192 9.90 12.91 -8.97
N TRP A 193 8.82 12.70 -8.21
CA TRP A 193 8.93 12.38 -6.78
C TRP A 193 9.68 11.06 -6.52
N VAL A 194 9.60 10.08 -7.44
CA VAL A 194 10.38 8.83 -7.33
C VAL A 194 11.85 9.13 -7.59
N ARG A 195 12.17 9.99 -8.55
CA ARG A 195 13.56 10.44 -8.80
C ARG A 195 14.12 11.20 -7.60
N ASP A 196 13.35 12.11 -7.01
CA ASP A 196 13.73 12.85 -5.81
C ASP A 196 14.08 11.91 -4.65
N ARG A 197 13.31 10.84 -4.49
CA ARG A 197 13.58 9.83 -3.45
C ARG A 197 14.77 8.94 -3.78
N LEU A 198 14.79 8.34 -4.97
CA LEU A 198 15.75 7.29 -5.31
C LEU A 198 17.13 7.87 -5.68
N ILE A 199 17.17 8.99 -6.39
CA ILE A 199 18.40 9.64 -6.87
C ILE A 199 18.85 10.71 -5.87
N HIS A 200 17.93 11.63 -5.52
CA HIS A 200 18.27 12.78 -4.66
C HIS A 200 18.16 12.48 -3.16
N ARG A 201 17.76 11.25 -2.78
CA ARG A 201 17.63 10.77 -1.38
C ARG A 201 16.74 11.67 -0.52
N VAL A 202 15.78 12.34 -1.12
CA VAL A 202 14.80 13.18 -0.41
C VAL A 202 13.91 12.26 0.44
N ARG A 203 13.96 12.46 1.76
CA ARG A 203 13.11 11.72 2.69
C ARG A 203 11.67 12.22 2.61
N PRO A 204 10.66 11.34 2.77
CA PRO A 204 9.30 11.81 2.95
C PRO A 204 9.24 12.70 4.19
N ALA A 205 8.40 13.73 4.15
CA ALA A 205 7.94 14.37 5.37
C ALA A 205 7.12 13.33 6.15
N GLU A 206 7.71 12.73 7.18
CA GLU A 206 6.94 11.96 8.15
C GLU A 206 6.04 12.95 8.89
N ARG A 207 4.72 12.77 8.79
CA ARG A 207 3.81 13.52 9.64
C ARG A 207 4.20 13.22 11.09
N PRO A 208 4.34 14.24 11.96
CA PRO A 208 4.57 13.98 13.37
C PRO A 208 3.44 13.09 13.87
N PRO A 209 3.73 12.11 14.75
CA PRO A 209 2.70 11.25 15.31
C PRO A 209 1.58 12.13 15.87
N SER A 210 0.32 11.73 15.64
CA SER A 210 -0.81 12.43 16.25
C SER A 210 -0.54 12.53 17.74
N PRO A 211 -0.59 13.74 18.32
CA PRO A 211 -0.25 13.89 19.73
C PRO A 211 -1.16 12.95 20.53
N SER A 212 -0.54 12.10 21.33
CA SER A 212 -1.23 11.22 22.27
C SER A 212 -1.76 12.09 23.40
N VAL A 213 -2.80 12.86 23.10
CA VAL A 213 -3.55 13.58 24.12
C VAL A 213 -4.47 12.55 24.76
N LEU A 214 -4.04 11.99 25.89
CA LEU A 214 -4.72 10.94 26.62
C LEU A 214 -5.52 11.51 27.80
N THR A 215 -5.10 12.66 28.31
CA THR A 215 -5.66 13.30 29.51
C THR A 215 -6.16 14.72 29.29
N GLY A 216 -6.97 15.23 30.23
CA GLY A 216 -7.42 16.61 30.24
C GLY A 216 -6.30 17.65 30.31
N GLY A 217 -5.23 17.35 31.05
CA GLY A 217 -4.05 18.21 31.16
C GLY A 217 -3.27 18.29 29.85
N GLU A 218 -3.10 17.14 29.17
CA GLU A 218 -2.49 17.09 27.84
C GLU A 218 -3.33 17.82 26.80
N LEU A 219 -4.67 17.79 26.91
CA LEU A 219 -5.55 18.50 25.98
C LEU A 219 -5.39 20.01 26.11
N ARG A 220 -5.31 20.48 27.36
CA ARG A 220 -5.04 21.88 27.68
C ARG A 220 -3.66 22.31 27.16
N ALA A 221 -2.63 21.49 27.36
CA ALA A 221 -1.28 21.78 26.88
C ALA A 221 -1.21 21.81 25.34
N TRP A 222 -1.82 20.83 24.67
CA TRP A 222 -1.93 20.74 23.22
C TRP A 222 -2.61 21.96 22.60
N ARG A 223 -3.68 22.43 23.25
CA ARG A 223 -4.44 23.61 22.86
C ARG A 223 -3.59 24.88 23.02
N SER A 224 -2.97 25.06 24.19
CA SER A 224 -2.14 26.24 24.49
C SER A 224 -0.94 26.34 23.56
N ALA A 225 -0.28 25.22 23.24
CA ALA A 225 0.83 25.18 22.28
C ALA A 225 0.45 25.63 20.85
N ARG A 226 -0.85 25.60 20.52
CA ARG A 226 -1.42 26.05 19.24
C ARG A 226 -2.05 27.44 19.32
N GLY A 227 -1.97 28.12 20.45
CA GLY A 227 -2.59 29.42 20.66
C GLY A 227 -4.12 29.41 20.58
N LEU A 228 -4.76 28.24 20.77
CA LEU A 228 -6.19 28.08 20.61
C LEU A 228 -6.95 28.34 21.92
N THR A 229 -8.12 28.95 21.83
CA THR A 229 -9.09 29.03 22.93
C THR A 229 -9.93 27.75 23.01
N GLN A 230 -10.61 27.52 24.14
CA GLN A 230 -11.51 26.36 24.29
C GLN A 230 -12.67 26.38 23.28
N ALA A 231 -13.15 27.58 22.90
CA ALA A 231 -14.18 27.74 21.89
C ALA A 231 -13.67 27.35 20.49
N GLN A 232 -12.50 27.87 20.10
CA GLN A 232 -11.86 27.51 18.82
C GLN A 232 -11.49 26.03 18.74
N THR A 233 -11.11 25.43 19.87
CA THR A 233 -10.82 23.99 19.95
C THR A 233 -12.09 23.15 19.78
N ALA A 234 -13.19 23.59 20.37
CA ALA A 234 -14.50 22.95 20.21
C ALA A 234 -14.95 22.99 18.75
N GLU A 235 -14.81 24.14 18.09
CA GLU A 235 -15.11 24.31 16.67
C GLU A 235 -14.21 23.44 15.78
N LEU A 236 -12.89 23.46 16.01
CA LEU A 236 -11.91 22.65 15.29
C LEU A 236 -12.20 21.14 15.40
N LEU A 237 -12.67 20.68 16.55
CA LEU A 237 -13.00 19.28 16.82
C LEU A 237 -14.44 18.90 16.44
N GLY A 238 -15.29 19.87 16.07
CA GLY A 238 -16.72 19.64 15.83
C GLY A 238 -17.47 19.19 17.09
N LEU A 239 -17.06 19.66 18.26
CA LEU A 239 -17.62 19.32 19.58
C LEU A 239 -18.24 20.55 20.24
N GLY A 240 -19.12 20.34 21.22
CA GLY A 240 -19.64 21.43 22.05
C GLY A 240 -18.58 21.96 23.03
N ILE A 241 -18.56 23.27 23.27
CA ILE A 241 -17.62 23.92 24.20
C ILE A 241 -17.66 23.34 25.62
N ARG A 242 -18.84 22.88 26.08
CA ARG A 242 -19.00 22.21 27.38
C ARG A 242 -18.24 20.89 27.46
N THR A 243 -18.10 20.18 26.34
CA THR A 243 -17.35 18.92 26.24
C THR A 243 -15.86 19.17 26.42
N ILE A 244 -15.32 20.23 25.81
CA ILE A 244 -13.92 20.64 25.97
C ILE A 244 -13.65 21.12 27.40
N ARG A 245 -14.53 21.97 27.96
CA ARG A 245 -14.41 22.42 29.35
C ARG A 245 -14.41 21.27 30.35
N ARG A 246 -15.30 20.28 30.16
CA ARG A 246 -15.37 19.10 31.02
C ARG A 246 -14.13 18.22 30.86
N ALA A 247 -13.64 18.07 29.63
CA ALA A 247 -12.42 17.30 29.37
C ALA A 247 -11.17 17.94 29.99
N GLU A 248 -11.05 19.28 29.96
CA GLU A 248 -9.93 20.00 30.59
C GLU A 248 -10.14 20.31 32.09
N ALA A 249 -11.25 19.87 32.71
CA ALA A 249 -11.57 20.18 34.10
C ALA A 249 -10.70 19.40 35.09
N ASP A 250 -10.37 18.15 34.76
CA ASP A 250 -9.48 17.31 35.53
C ASP A 250 -8.24 16.98 34.68
N GLU A 251 -7.08 17.38 35.17
CA GLU A 251 -5.81 17.25 34.45
C GLU A 251 -5.37 15.80 34.26
N LYS A 252 -5.78 14.90 35.17
CA LYS A 252 -5.38 13.48 35.16
C LYS A 252 -6.47 12.56 34.60
N ALA A 253 -7.70 13.04 34.47
CA ALA A 253 -8.78 12.25 33.92
C ALA A 253 -8.52 11.89 32.45
N ALA A 254 -8.81 10.64 32.11
CA ALA A 254 -8.80 10.18 30.73
C ALA A 254 -9.83 10.94 29.90
N LEU A 255 -9.48 11.25 28.65
CA LEU A 255 -10.41 11.92 27.75
C LEU A 255 -11.64 11.06 27.45
N GLY A 256 -12.80 11.71 27.37
CA GLY A 256 -14.02 11.06 26.93
C GLY A 256 -13.92 10.61 25.47
N ARG A 257 -14.58 9.48 25.13
CA ARG A 257 -14.56 8.84 23.80
C ARG A 257 -14.80 9.79 22.63
N SER A 258 -15.64 10.82 22.80
CA SER A 258 -15.94 11.81 21.77
C SER A 258 -14.75 12.71 21.44
N VAL A 259 -13.99 13.13 22.46
CA VAL A 259 -12.79 13.96 22.30
C VAL A 259 -11.66 13.14 21.69
N THR A 260 -11.45 11.90 22.17
CA THR A 260 -10.45 10.98 21.61
C THR A 260 -10.70 10.69 20.14
N ARG A 261 -11.97 10.43 19.76
CA ARG A 261 -12.35 10.20 18.36
C ARG A 261 -12.15 11.45 17.48
N ALA A 262 -12.50 12.64 17.99
CA ALA A 262 -12.33 13.89 17.25
C ALA A 262 -10.85 14.23 17.03
N LEU A 263 -10.01 14.01 18.04
CA LEU A 263 -8.55 14.14 17.92
C LEU A 263 -7.95 13.14 16.94
N GLY A 264 -8.43 11.89 16.93
CA GLY A 264 -8.03 10.90 15.91
C GLY A 264 -8.33 11.35 14.48
N ARG A 265 -9.52 11.94 14.25
CA ARG A 265 -9.90 12.47 12.92
C ARG A 265 -9.06 13.67 12.47
N LEU A 266 -8.51 14.45 13.40
CA LEU A 266 -7.54 15.52 13.07
C LEU A 266 -6.18 14.96 12.68
N GLY A 267 -5.83 13.77 13.15
CA GLY A 267 -4.63 13.04 12.71
C GLY A 267 -4.75 12.46 11.29
N ASP A 268 -5.98 12.14 10.88
CA ASP A 268 -6.30 11.50 9.59
C ASP A 268 -6.50 12.48 8.41
N ARG A 269 -6.52 13.80 8.65
CA ARG A 269 -6.56 14.86 7.61
C ARG A 269 -5.16 15.31 7.25
#